data_AF-F3G9I7-F1
#
_entry.id   AF-F3G9I7-F1
#
_cell.length_a   1.000
_cell.length_b   1.000
_cell.length_c   1.000
_cell.angle_alpha   90.00
_cell.angle_beta   90.00
_cell.angle_gamma   90.00
#
_symmetry.space_group_name_H-M   'P 1'
#
loop_
_entity.id
_entity.type
_entity.pdbx_description
1 polymer ?
#
loop_
_entity_poly.entity_id
_entity_poly.type
_entity_poly.pdbx_seq_one_letter_code
_entity_poly.pdbx_strand_id
1 'polypeptide(L)'
;MIGIKSIASYVPVAGVDNYAQGAKFGKDEEFILGKIGSTFLPRKDAGQETSDLCVEAANTLFANNPQLKRESIDVLIVVTQNGDEEGLPHTAAIVQDK
;
A
#
# COMPACT_ATOMS: atom_id res chain seq x y z
N MET A 1 27.61 2.24 6.68
CA MET A 1 26.58 2.68 7.64
C MET A 1 25.31 1.91 7.35
N ILE A 2 24.65 1.37 8.38
CA ILE A 2 23.38 0.63 8.24
C ILE A 2 22.23 1.64 8.35
N GLY A 3 21.24 1.54 7.47
CA GLY A 3 20.10 2.46 7.43
C GLY A 3 19.26 2.28 6.17
N ILE A 4 18.20 3.08 6.03
CA ILE A 4 17.33 3.08 4.85
C ILE A 4 18.08 3.70 3.67
N LYS A 5 18.24 2.94 2.58
CA LYS A 5 18.89 3.42 1.36
C LYS A 5 17.92 4.00 0.34
N SER A 6 16.70 3.48 0.29
CA SER A 6 15.66 3.93 -0.63
C SER A 6 14.28 3.55 -0.09
N ILE A 7 13.26 4.29 -0.50
CA ILE A 7 11.85 4.08 -0.15
C ILE A 7 11.04 4.25 -1.43
N ALA A 8 10.04 3.39 -1.60
CA ALA A 8 8.98 3.56 -2.58
C ALA A 8 7.65 3.15 -1.96
N SER A 9 6.56 3.60 -2.57
CA SER A 9 5.21 3.34 -2.11
C SER A 9 4.30 3.11 -3.30
N TYR A 10 3.28 2.30 -3.10
CA TYR A 10 2.13 2.20 -3.98
C TYR A 10 0.88 2.61 -3.22
N VAL A 11 0.03 3.40 -3.87
CA VAL A 11 -1.29 3.79 -3.37
C VAL A 11 -2.29 3.55 -4.50
N PRO A 12 -3.39 2.80 -4.27
CA PRO A 12 -4.42 2.63 -5.28
C PRO A 12 -4.93 3.98 -5.81
N VAL A 13 -5.06 4.09 -7.12
CA VAL A 13 -5.53 5.32 -7.79
C VAL A 13 -7.05 5.48 -7.68
N ALA A 14 -7.77 4.37 -7.56
CA ALA A 14 -9.21 4.36 -7.32
C ALA A 14 -9.50 4.59 -5.83
N GLY A 15 -10.68 5.12 -5.54
CA GLY A 15 -11.05 5.42 -4.17
C GLY A 15 -12.38 6.15 -4.07
N VAL A 16 -12.61 6.72 -2.90
CA VAL A 16 -13.84 7.44 -2.57
C VAL A 16 -13.52 8.89 -2.26
N ASP A 17 -14.32 9.78 -2.84
CA ASP A 17 -14.37 11.18 -2.45
C ASP A 17 -15.03 11.30 -1.06
N ASN A 18 -14.26 11.80 -0.08
CA ASN A 18 -14.72 11.93 1.29
C ASN A 18 -15.75 13.05 1.48
N TYR A 19 -15.86 14.01 0.57
CA TYR A 19 -16.96 14.97 0.60
C TYR A 19 -18.28 14.29 0.24
N ALA A 20 -18.28 13.53 -0.85
CA ALA A 20 -19.44 12.73 -1.25
C ALA A 20 -19.79 11.66 -0.20
N GLN A 21 -18.80 11.07 0.47
CA GLN A 21 -19.02 10.15 1.58
C GLN A 21 -19.57 10.88 2.82
N GLY A 22 -18.99 12.03 3.18
CA GLY A 22 -19.41 12.86 4.31
C GLY A 22 -20.86 13.31 4.21
N ALA A 23 -21.28 13.74 3.03
CA ALA A 23 -22.65 14.15 2.75
C ALA A 23 -23.66 13.02 3.05
N LYS A 24 -23.33 11.76 2.77
CA LYS A 24 -24.17 10.59 3.11
C LYS A 24 -24.36 10.40 4.62
N PHE A 25 -23.45 10.93 5.44
CA PHE A 25 -23.50 10.90 6.90
C PHE A 25 -23.85 12.26 7.52
N GLY A 26 -24.33 13.21 6.72
CA GLY A 26 -24.69 14.56 7.20
C GLY A 26 -23.50 15.36 7.71
N LYS A 27 -22.31 15.15 7.13
CA LYS A 27 -21.09 15.91 7.42
C LYS A 27 -20.78 16.85 6.26
N ASP A 28 -20.42 18.08 6.61
CA ASP A 28 -20.04 19.12 5.65
C ASP A 28 -18.53 19.09 5.32
N GLU A 29 -18.13 19.88 4.34
CA GLU A 29 -16.74 19.96 3.89
C GLU A 29 -15.80 20.46 4.99
N GLU A 30 -16.27 21.36 5.85
CA GLU A 30 -15.50 21.87 6.99
C GLU A 30 -15.18 20.75 7.99
N PHE A 31 -16.14 19.84 8.25
CA PHE A 31 -15.89 18.66 9.06
C PHE A 31 -14.88 17.70 8.38
N ILE A 32 -15.02 17.46 7.08
CA ILE A 32 -14.10 16.59 6.34
C ILE A 32 -12.66 17.13 6.38
N LEU A 33 -12.46 18.41 6.06
CA LEU A 33 -11.13 19.03 6.08
C LEU A 33 -10.60 19.22 7.51
N GLY A 34 -11.43 19.72 8.42
CA GLY A 34 -11.01 20.14 9.75
C GLY A 34 -10.90 19.02 10.78
N LYS A 35 -11.61 17.89 10.59
CA LYS A 35 -11.58 16.75 11.52
C LYS A 35 -10.97 15.48 10.93
N ILE A 36 -11.30 15.13 9.69
CA ILE A 36 -10.76 13.92 9.05
C ILE A 36 -9.40 14.21 8.40
N GLY A 37 -9.27 15.37 7.74
CA GLY A 37 -8.01 15.83 7.14
C GLY A 37 -7.64 15.12 5.82
N SER A 38 -8.53 14.30 5.26
CA SER A 38 -8.35 13.70 3.94
C SER A 38 -9.60 13.86 3.09
N THR A 39 -9.42 14.33 1.87
CA THR A 39 -10.48 14.50 0.86
C THR A 39 -10.69 13.24 0.03
N PHE A 40 -9.75 12.28 0.08
CA PHE A 40 -9.79 11.07 -0.72
C PHE A 40 -9.40 9.84 0.10
N LEU A 41 -10.18 8.77 -0.02
CA LEU A 41 -9.91 7.49 0.59
C LEU A 41 -9.54 6.48 -0.51
N PRO A 42 -8.24 6.16 -0.70
CA PRO A 42 -7.81 5.13 -1.65
C PRO A 42 -8.47 3.78 -1.34
N ARG A 43 -8.83 3.05 -2.40
CA ARG A 43 -9.37 1.68 -2.30
C ARG A 43 -8.67 0.78 -3.29
N LYS A 44 -8.10 -0.32 -2.77
CA LYS A 44 -7.59 -1.41 -3.60
C LYS A 44 -8.70 -2.03 -4.43
N ASP A 45 -8.32 -2.67 -5.53
CA ASP A 45 -9.26 -3.48 -6.31
C ASP A 45 -9.78 -4.68 -5.49
N ALA A 46 -10.97 -5.18 -5.82
CA ALA A 46 -11.57 -6.32 -5.14
C ALA A 46 -10.71 -7.60 -5.26
N GLY A 47 -10.01 -7.78 -6.38
CA GLY A 47 -9.11 -8.91 -6.61
C GLY A 47 -7.66 -8.67 -6.20
N GLN A 48 -7.31 -7.48 -5.71
CA GLN A 48 -5.95 -7.13 -5.30
C GLN A 48 -5.75 -7.45 -3.82
N GLU A 49 -4.79 -8.28 -3.46
CA GLU A 49 -4.47 -8.61 -2.06
C GLU A 49 -3.30 -7.77 -1.53
N THR A 50 -2.97 -7.93 -0.25
CA THR A 50 -1.85 -7.18 0.36
C THR A 50 -0.52 -7.47 -0.33
N SER A 51 -0.27 -8.71 -0.73
CA SER A 51 0.95 -9.05 -1.48
C SER A 51 1.05 -8.30 -2.79
N ASP A 52 -0.06 -8.09 -3.52
CA ASP A 52 -0.07 -7.33 -4.77
C ASP A 52 0.34 -5.87 -4.53
N LEU A 53 -0.19 -5.25 -3.46
CA LEU A 53 0.19 -3.89 -3.06
C LEU A 53 1.70 -3.80 -2.72
N CYS A 54 2.23 -4.81 -2.03
CA CYS A 54 3.66 -4.90 -1.72
C CYS A 54 4.51 -5.04 -3.00
N VAL A 55 4.09 -5.87 -3.95
CA VAL A 55 4.78 -6.07 -5.23
C VAL A 55 4.80 -4.77 -6.04
N GLU A 56 3.71 -4.02 -6.12
CA GLU A 56 3.67 -2.72 -6.79
C GLU A 56 4.65 -1.69 -6.16
N ALA A 57 4.71 -1.65 -4.83
CA ALA A 57 5.67 -0.80 -4.13
C ALA A 57 7.13 -1.25 -4.38
N ALA A 58 7.39 -2.57 -4.36
CA ALA A 58 8.71 -3.12 -4.65
C ALA A 58 9.13 -2.89 -6.11
N ASN A 59 8.22 -3.06 -7.07
CA ASN A 59 8.45 -2.76 -8.48
C ASN A 59 8.86 -1.29 -8.66
N THR A 60 8.15 -0.38 -7.98
CA THR A 60 8.48 1.05 -7.96
C THR A 60 9.87 1.29 -7.35
N LEU A 61 10.22 0.57 -6.27
CA LEU A 61 11.54 0.65 -5.65
C LEU A 61 12.64 0.22 -6.63
N PHE A 62 12.50 -0.93 -7.30
CA PHE A 62 13.50 -1.41 -8.26
C PHE A 62 13.59 -0.52 -9.50
N ALA A 63 12.45 -0.01 -10.00
CA ALA A 63 12.43 0.94 -11.12
C ALA A 63 13.20 2.23 -10.78
N ASN A 64 13.07 2.73 -9.55
CA ASN A 64 13.81 3.90 -9.06
C ASN A 64 15.29 3.61 -8.76
N ASN A 65 15.68 2.33 -8.66
CA ASN A 65 17.03 1.91 -8.32
C ASN A 65 17.53 0.80 -9.28
N PRO A 66 17.81 1.09 -10.57
CA PRO A 66 18.11 0.05 -11.57
C PRO A 66 19.35 -0.82 -11.29
N GLN A 67 20.25 -0.37 -10.40
CA GLN A 67 21.43 -1.12 -9.99
C GLN A 67 21.14 -2.13 -8.86
N LEU A 68 20.01 -1.98 -8.15
CA LEU A 68 19.58 -2.90 -7.11
C LEU A 68 18.90 -4.10 -7.78
N LYS A 69 19.52 -5.28 -7.65
CA LYS A 69 19.02 -6.52 -8.24
C LYS A 69 18.15 -7.26 -7.25
N ARG A 70 17.06 -7.89 -7.71
CA ARG A 70 16.18 -8.69 -6.85
C ARG A 70 16.94 -9.82 -6.16
N GLU A 71 17.86 -10.45 -6.88
CA GLU A 71 18.68 -11.57 -6.40
C GLU A 71 19.71 -11.14 -5.34
N SER A 72 19.90 -9.84 -5.11
CA SER A 72 20.76 -9.31 -4.05
C SER A 72 20.03 -9.07 -2.73
N ILE A 73 18.73 -9.37 -2.67
CA ILE A 73 17.91 -9.23 -1.46
C ILE A 73 17.92 -10.56 -0.69
N ASP A 74 18.63 -10.60 0.43
CA ASP A 74 18.72 -11.80 1.26
C ASP A 74 17.49 -12.02 2.14
N VAL A 75 16.78 -10.94 2.48
CA VAL A 75 15.68 -10.96 3.44
C VAL A 75 14.55 -10.05 2.97
N LEU A 76 13.34 -10.60 2.91
CA LEU A 76 12.09 -9.88 2.69
C LEU A 76 11.22 -9.97 3.94
N ILE A 77 10.82 -8.82 4.48
CA ILE A 77 9.93 -8.73 5.64
C ILE A 77 8.72 -7.92 5.23
N VAL A 78 7.53 -8.48 5.47
CA VAL A 78 6.26 -7.76 5.35
C VAL A 78 5.67 -7.60 6.74
N VAL A 79 5.39 -6.35 7.12
CA VAL A 79 4.72 -6.01 8.38
C VAL A 79 3.31 -5.56 8.03
N THR A 80 2.31 -6.39 8.36
CA THR A 80 0.91 -6.14 8.02
C THR A 80 -0.04 -6.70 9.08
N GLN A 81 -1.20 -6.06 9.23
CA GLN A 81 -2.37 -6.61 9.95
C GLN A 81 -3.42 -7.19 9.00
N ASN A 82 -3.21 -7.03 7.70
CA ASN A 82 -4.07 -7.47 6.62
C ASN A 82 -3.28 -8.47 5.79
N GLY A 83 -2.98 -9.64 6.35
CA GLY A 83 -2.30 -10.69 5.59
C GLY A 83 -3.17 -11.16 4.42
N ASP A 84 -2.53 -11.75 3.42
CA ASP A 84 -3.23 -12.44 2.34
C ASP A 84 -3.85 -13.73 2.88
N GLU A 85 -4.93 -14.16 2.23
CA GLU A 85 -5.70 -15.36 2.61
C GLU A 85 -6.05 -15.34 4.11
N GLU A 86 -5.94 -16.49 4.78
CA GLU A 86 -6.15 -16.63 6.23
C GLU A 86 -4.81 -16.57 7.00
N GLY A 87 -3.81 -15.87 6.45
CA GLY A 87 -2.51 -15.64 7.07
C GLY A 87 -1.46 -16.73 6.86
N LEU A 88 -1.76 -17.77 6.07
CA LEU A 88 -0.81 -18.81 5.66
C LEU A 88 -0.98 -19.11 4.15
N PRO A 89 0.12 -19.14 3.37
CA PRO A 89 1.49 -18.81 3.78
C PRO A 89 1.64 -17.33 4.19
N HIS A 90 2.70 -17.00 4.94
CA HIS A 90 2.94 -15.60 5.31
C HIS A 90 3.02 -14.72 4.07
N THR A 91 2.42 -13.52 4.09
CA THR A 91 2.43 -12.58 2.96
C THR A 91 3.84 -12.35 2.38
N ALA A 92 4.90 -12.31 3.21
CA ALA A 92 6.26 -12.16 2.71
C ALA A 92 6.69 -13.27 1.74
N ALA A 93 6.26 -14.52 1.97
CA ALA A 93 6.53 -15.63 1.06
C ALA A 93 5.75 -15.47 -0.25
N ILE A 94 4.50 -15.00 -0.19
CA ILE A 94 3.67 -14.72 -1.37
C ILE A 94 4.28 -13.58 -2.20
N VAL A 95 4.75 -12.51 -1.54
CA VAL A 95 5.45 -11.40 -2.23
C VAL A 95 6.76 -11.86 -2.86
N GLN A 96 7.48 -12.80 -2.24
CA GLN A 96 8.71 -13.35 -2.81
C GLN A 96 8.45 -14.20 -4.07
N ASP A 97 7.34 -14.94 -4.10
CA ASP A 97 6.94 -15.79 -5.23
C ASP A 97 6.48 -14.97 -6.45
N LYS A 98 5.92 -13.77 -6.21
CA LYS A 98 5.43 -12.82 -7.24
C LYS A 98 6.53 -11.94 -7.85
#